data_AF-A0A850TCT7-F1
#
_entry.id   AF-A0A850TCT7-F1
#
_cell.length_a   1.000
_cell.length_b   1.000
_cell.length_c   1.000
_cell.angle_alpha   90.00
_cell.angle_beta   90.00
_cell.angle_gamma   90.00
#
_symmetry.space_group_name_H-M   'P 1'
#
loop_
_entity.id
_entity.type
_entity.pdbx_description
1 polymer ?
#
loop_
_entity_poly.entity_id
_entity_poly.type
_entity_poly.pdbx_seq_one_letter_code
_entity_poly.pdbx_strand_id
1 'polypeptide(L)' 'MSEENVQAFLDKGADDRKFRVKYDNCFSMEKFAAMAKEDGFEFTVEELQAVLKANGDSFDSYGNPPKKGIWV' A
#
# COMPACT_ATOMS: atom_id res chain seq x y z
N MET A 1 -13.63 9.70 -0.25
CA MET A 1 -13.69 8.76 0.90
C MET A 1 -12.68 7.63 0.74
N SER A 2 -12.79 6.70 -0.22
CA SER A 2 -11.82 5.57 -0.29
C SER A 2 -10.43 5.91 -0.84
N GLU A 3 -10.31 6.80 -1.83
CA GLU A 3 -8.99 7.27 -2.31
C GLU A 3 -8.21 7.99 -1.21
N GLU A 4 -8.89 8.79 -0.37
CA GLU A 4 -8.27 9.44 0.79
C GLU A 4 -7.73 8.41 1.80
N ASN A 5 -8.44 7.30 2.02
CA ASN A 5 -7.95 6.22 2.89
C ASN A 5 -6.72 5.54 2.29
N VAL A 6 -6.70 5.30 0.97
CA VAL A 6 -5.52 4.75 0.28
C VAL A 6 -4.36 5.74 0.38
N GLN A 7 -4.59 7.02 0.12
CA GLN A 7 -3.56 8.05 0.19
C GLN A 7 -2.98 8.17 1.61
N ALA A 8 -3.84 8.26 2.63
CA ALA A 8 -3.42 8.30 4.04
C ALA A 8 -2.65 7.03 4.44
N PHE A 9 -3.00 5.89 3.87
CA PHE A 9 -2.27 4.64 4.06
C PHE A 9 -0.87 4.68 3.41
N LEU A 10 -0.78 5.19 2.18
CA LEU A 10 0.49 5.34 1.45
C LEU A 10 1.42 6.33 2.18
N ASP A 11 0.90 7.49 2.57
CA ASP A 11 1.61 8.51 3.35
C ASP A 11 2.13 7.92 4.67
N LYS A 12 1.30 7.12 5.36
CA LYS A 12 1.72 6.44 6.60
C LYS A 12 2.85 5.44 6.37
N GLY A 13 2.86 4.72 5.25
CA GLY A 13 3.98 3.84 4.93
C GLY A 13 5.23 4.57 4.47
N ALA A 14 5.12 5.79 3.96
CA ALA A 14 6.26 6.66 3.72
C ALA A 14 6.87 7.18 5.05
N ASP A 15 6.04 7.51 6.03
CA ASP A 15 6.47 8.00 7.35
C ASP A 15 6.97 6.88 8.28
N ASP A 16 6.27 5.73 8.32
CA ASP A 16 6.61 4.58 9.16
C ASP A 16 7.30 3.46 8.38
N ARG A 17 8.62 3.39 8.53
CA ARG A 17 9.45 2.34 7.93
C ARG A 17 9.07 0.92 8.36
N LYS A 18 8.62 0.71 9.60
CA LYS A 18 8.21 -0.63 10.07
C LYS A 18 6.89 -1.04 9.42
N PHE A 19 5.97 -0.10 9.28
CA PHE A 19 4.73 -0.28 8.55
C PHE A 19 5.04 -0.69 7.12
N ARG A 20 5.83 0.13 6.40
CA ARG A 20 6.27 -0.21 5.04
C ARG A 20 6.91 -1.60 4.94
N VAL A 21 7.80 -2.00 5.84
CA VAL A 21 8.43 -3.33 5.79
C VAL A 21 7.41 -4.47 5.98
N LYS A 22 6.40 -4.30 6.84
CA LYS A 22 5.29 -5.27 7.02
C LYS A 22 4.57 -5.52 5.69
N TYR A 23 4.32 -4.44 4.96
CA TYR A 23 3.57 -4.44 3.71
C TYR A 23 4.42 -4.74 2.46
N ASP A 24 5.70 -4.37 2.46
CA ASP A 24 6.67 -4.71 1.41
C ASP A 24 6.89 -6.22 1.32
N ASN A 25 6.79 -6.93 2.45
CA ASN A 25 6.78 -8.41 2.50
C ASN A 25 5.44 -9.04 2.11
N CYS A 26 4.40 -8.23 1.85
CA CYS A 26 3.10 -8.70 1.42
C CYS A 26 2.98 -8.65 -0.11
N PHE A 27 2.97 -9.83 -0.74
CA PHE A 27 2.88 -9.97 -2.20
C PHE A 27 1.44 -10.16 -2.70
N SER A 28 0.46 -10.31 -1.81
CA SER A 28 -0.96 -10.44 -2.16
C SER A 28 -1.67 -9.13 -1.86
N MET A 29 -2.26 -8.52 -2.90
CA MET A 29 -3.04 -7.29 -2.72
C MET A 29 -4.28 -7.52 -1.84
N GLU A 30 -4.90 -8.69 -1.90
CA GLU A 30 -6.04 -9.02 -1.03
C GLU A 30 -5.64 -9.01 0.44
N LYS A 31 -4.50 -9.63 0.76
CA LYS A 31 -3.93 -9.56 2.12
C LYS A 31 -3.52 -8.15 2.49
N PHE A 32 -3.03 -7.38 1.53
CA PHE A 32 -2.64 -5.98 1.74
C PHE A 32 -3.84 -5.12 2.16
N ALA A 33 -4.95 -5.22 1.44
CA ALA A 33 -6.19 -4.53 1.78
C ALA A 33 -6.80 -5.03 3.10
N ALA A 34 -6.75 -6.35 3.36
CA ALA A 34 -7.23 -6.91 4.62
C ALA A 34 -6.40 -6.43 5.82
N MET A 35 -5.07 -6.39 5.70
CA MET A 35 -4.18 -5.86 6.74
C MET A 35 -4.39 -4.36 6.95
N ALA A 36 -4.57 -3.60 5.86
CA ALA A 36 -4.85 -2.18 5.95
C ALA A 36 -6.15 -1.92 6.70
N LYS A 37 -7.19 -2.76 6.46
CA LYS A 37 -8.45 -2.73 7.20
C LYS A 37 -8.26 -3.00 8.69
N GLU A 38 -7.41 -3.95 9.07
CA GLU A 38 -7.04 -4.19 10.47
C GLU A 38 -6.31 -2.99 11.10
N ASP A 39 -5.48 -2.29 10.32
CA ASP A 39 -4.75 -1.08 10.74
C ASP A 39 -5.64 0.19 10.73
N GLY A 40 -6.93 0.07 10.38
CA GLY A 40 -7.92 1.15 10.40
C GLY A 40 -8.14 1.86 9.05
N PHE A 41 -7.55 1.36 7.98
CA PHE A 41 -7.71 1.87 6.62
C PHE A 41 -8.64 0.97 5.82
N GLU A 42 -9.91 1.36 5.67
CA GLU A 42 -10.83 0.64 4.80
C GLU A 42 -10.70 1.10 3.35
N PHE A 43 -10.08 0.24 2.53
CA PHE A 43 -10.08 0.33 1.08
C PHE A 43 -10.04 -1.06 0.45
N THR A 44 -10.46 -1.15 -0.81
CA THR A 44 -10.45 -2.36 -1.61
C THR A 44 -9.18 -2.45 -2.47
N VAL A 45 -8.91 -3.65 -3.00
CA VAL A 45 -7.78 -3.86 -3.93
C VAL A 45 -7.94 -3.03 -5.21
N GLU A 46 -9.17 -2.88 -5.70
CA GLU A 46 -9.46 -2.10 -6.90
C GLU A 46 -9.16 -0.62 -6.69
N GLU A 47 -9.51 -0.07 -5.53
CA GLU A 47 -9.20 1.32 -5.16
C GLU A 47 -7.70 1.54 -5.00
N LEU A 48 -6.99 0.60 -4.35
CA LEU A 48 -5.54 0.64 -4.30
C LEU A 48 -4.94 0.64 -5.71
N GLN A 49 -5.35 -0.29 -6.58
CA GLN A 49 -4.85 -0.33 -7.96
C GLN A 49 -5.17 0.94 -8.75
N ALA A 50 -6.35 1.53 -8.55
CA ALA A 50 -6.73 2.78 -9.20
C ALA A 50 -5.80 3.93 -8.79
N VAL A 51 -5.52 4.09 -7.49
CA VAL A 51 -4.61 5.12 -6.97
C VAL A 51 -3.18 4.88 -7.44
N LEU A 52 -2.68 3.65 -7.35
CA LEU A 52 -1.34 3.31 -7.84
C LEU A 52 -1.21 3.67 -9.33
N LYS A 53 -2.18 3.26 -10.14
CA LYS A 53 -2.20 3.59 -11.57
C LYS A 53 -2.32 5.09 -11.83
N ALA A 54 -3.08 5.83 -11.01
CA ALA A 54 -3.20 7.28 -11.12
C ALA A 54 -1.88 7.99 -10.79
N ASN A 55 -1.13 7.47 -9.82
CA ASN A 55 0.19 7.99 -9.44
C ASN A 55 1.31 7.52 -10.40
N GLY A 56 1.04 6.53 -11.26
CA GLY A 56 2.05 5.90 -12.11
C GLY A 56 2.89 4.86 -11.38
N ASP A 57 2.45 4.42 -10.21
CA ASP A 57 3.06 3.40 -9.38
C ASP A 57 2.51 2.01 -9.68
N SER A 58 3.32 1.01 -9.33
CA SER A 58 3.00 -0.41 -9.47
C SER A 58 3.16 -1.10 -8.13
N PHE A 59 2.30 -2.07 -7.82
CA PHE A 59 2.45 -2.93 -6.64
C PHE A 59 3.64 -3.91 -6.74
N ASP A 60 4.41 -3.80 -7.82
CA ASP A 60 5.65 -4.51 -8.02
C ASP A 60 6.64 -4.27 -6.87
N SER A 61 7.30 -5.35 -6.48
CA SER A 61 8.30 -5.32 -5.44
C SER A 61 9.67 -5.40 -6.10
N TYR A 62 10.55 -4.46 -5.81
CA TYR A 62 11.89 -4.38 -6.38
C TYR A 62 12.96 -4.41 -5.28
N GLY A 63 14.17 -4.84 -5.65
CA GLY A 63 15.33 -4.88 -4.76
C GLY A 63 15.35 -6.07 -3.80
N ASN A 64 16.48 -6.22 -3.08
CA ASN A 64 16.68 -7.23 -2.04
C ASN A 64 17.27 -6.56 -0.79
N PRO A 65 16.53 -6.45 0.33
CA PRO A 65 15.18 -6.96 0.58
C PRO A 65 14.08 -6.28 -0.28
N PRO A 66 12.94 -6.97 -0.51
CA PRO A 66 11.86 -6.48 -1.36
C PRO A 66 11.33 -5.16 -0.84
N LYS A 67 11.16 -4.20 -1.74
CA LYS A 67 10.60 -2.87 -1.49
C LYS A 67 9.54 -2.58 -2.52
N LYS A 68 8.42 -1.99 -2.12
CA LYS A 68 7.44 -1.45 -3.06
C LYS A 68 7.70 0.03 -3.29
N GLY A 69 7.42 0.48 -4.51
CA GLY A 69 7.53 1.90 -4.92
C GLY A 69 6.30 2.72 -4.58
N ILE A 70 5.27 2.08 -4.04
CA ILE A 70 3.93 2.63 -3.85
C ILE A 70 3.83 3.72 -2.75
N TRP A 71 4.86 3.88 -1.94
CA TRP A 71 4.85 4.77 -0.78
C TRP A 71 5.17 6.20 -1.24
N VAL A 72 4.20 7.11 -1.08
CA VAL A 72 4.23 8.50 -1.57
C VAL A 72 4.56 9.46 -0.43
#